data_AF-A0A919JAU1-F1
#
_entry.id   AF-A0A919JAU1-F1
#
_cell.length_a   1.000
_cell.length_b   1.000
_cell.length_c   1.000
_cell.angle_alpha   90.00
_cell.angle_beta   90.00
_cell.angle_gamma   90.00
#
_symmetry.space_group_name_H-M   'P 1'
#
loop_
_entity.id
_entity.type
_entity.pdbx_description
1 polymer ?
#
loop_
_entity_poly.entity_id
_entity_poly.type
_entity_poly.pdbx_seq_one_letter_code
_entity_poly.pdbx_strand_id
1 'polypeptide(L)'
;MLDDMRVLRAAARDYRTAATAAGLRWPDHSAPSDGPPPDVVYRLFDVDHVADQLTWLQSQGWDSSPLFPHGGVLLPWPSDATAGASLTDLAGSVGTPFPWRRQMPLFRFSVVVFTFVLEGDHEGEIWRYEIGPDYWDTVRAAPSLAGLLTEWTKGLEAGVVFHRQRDDWLVVGDRTGVPPAFKVLRERAPDLDPMAFPVTLTLEPLLRRRQLECGVDLDCIERGFDCQEELLAEVDAVRASLGV
;
A
#
# COMPACT_ATOMS: atom_id res chain seq x y z
N MET A 1 7.60 6.79 10.79
CA MET A 1 7.90 6.32 12.15
C MET A 1 7.52 4.85 12.25
N LEU A 2 8.44 3.99 12.68
CA LEU A 2 8.14 2.57 12.93
C LEU A 2 7.18 2.42 14.12
N ASP A 3 6.20 1.52 14.01
CA ASP A 3 5.37 1.16 15.16
C ASP A 3 6.14 0.26 16.13
N ASP A 4 5.81 0.39 17.41
CA ASP A 4 6.05 -0.67 18.38
C ASP A 4 5.38 -1.97 17.90
N MET A 5 6.13 -3.08 17.88
CA MET A 5 5.63 -4.38 17.45
C MET A 5 4.36 -4.84 18.20
N ARG A 6 4.15 -4.41 19.44
CA ARG A 6 2.91 -4.67 20.21
C ARG A 6 1.72 -3.93 19.61
N VAL A 7 1.91 -2.69 19.19
CA VAL A 7 0.88 -1.86 18.55
C VAL A 7 0.50 -2.46 17.21
N LEU A 8 1.49 -2.83 16.39
CA LEU A 8 1.26 -3.49 15.09
C LEU A 8 0.50 -4.82 15.24
N ARG A 9 0.94 -5.69 16.15
CA ARG A 9 0.27 -6.97 16.41
C ARG A 9 -1.16 -6.80 16.91
N ALA A 10 -1.41 -5.79 17.74
CA ALA A 10 -2.76 -5.47 18.19
C ALA A 10 -3.65 -5.02 17.02
N ALA A 11 -3.19 -4.05 16.22
CA ALA A 11 -3.92 -3.56 15.05
C ALA A 11 -4.25 -4.67 14.05
N ALA A 12 -3.29 -5.57 13.80
CA ALA A 12 -3.49 -6.72 12.92
C ALA A 12 -4.51 -7.74 13.46
N ARG A 13 -4.47 -8.03 14.76
CA ARG A 13 -5.46 -8.90 15.41
C ARG A 13 -6.86 -8.29 15.35
N ASP A 14 -6.95 -6.99 15.59
CA ASP A 14 -8.23 -6.28 15.64
C ASP A 14 -8.84 -6.21 14.22
N TYR A 15 -8.02 -5.91 13.20
CA TYR A 15 -8.40 -6.02 11.79
C TYR A 15 -8.88 -7.42 11.44
N ARG A 16 -8.11 -8.45 11.79
CA ARG A 16 -8.47 -9.85 11.54
C ARG A 16 -9.83 -10.20 12.15
N THR A 17 -10.05 -9.79 13.39
CA THR A 17 -11.29 -10.02 14.13
C THR A 17 -12.48 -9.34 13.45
N ALA A 18 -12.34 -8.06 13.08
CA ALA A 18 -13.39 -7.30 12.40
C ALA A 18 -13.71 -7.90 11.01
N ALA A 19 -12.69 -8.27 10.24
CA ALA A 19 -12.86 -8.87 8.92
C ALA A 19 -13.55 -10.24 9.00
N THR A 20 -13.19 -11.08 9.99
CA THR A 20 -13.89 -12.34 10.26
C THR A 20 -15.35 -12.11 10.64
N ALA A 21 -15.62 -11.13 11.51
CA ALA A 21 -17.00 -10.78 11.89
C ALA A 21 -17.83 -10.29 10.70
N ALA A 22 -17.18 -9.62 9.73
CA ALA A 22 -17.80 -9.21 8.47
C ALA A 22 -18.04 -10.36 7.48
N GLY A 23 -17.54 -11.57 7.77
CA GLY A 23 -17.75 -12.78 6.95
C GLY A 23 -16.55 -13.24 6.14
N LEU A 24 -15.41 -12.56 6.24
CA LEU A 24 -14.18 -12.96 5.54
C LEU A 24 -13.59 -14.24 6.16
N ARG A 25 -13.25 -15.21 5.30
CA ARG A 25 -12.57 -16.43 5.72
C ARG A 25 -11.07 -16.23 5.67
N TRP A 26 -10.41 -16.65 6.75
CA TRP A 26 -8.95 -16.65 6.83
C TRP A 26 -8.44 -18.02 6.39
N PRO A 27 -7.37 -18.07 5.59
CA PRO A 27 -6.74 -19.34 5.27
C PRO A 27 -6.28 -20.03 6.56
N ASP A 28 -6.32 -21.36 6.57
CA ASP A 28 -5.64 -22.15 7.58
C ASP A 28 -4.16 -21.75 7.57
N HIS A 29 -3.60 -21.42 8.74
CA HIS A 29 -2.21 -21.00 8.82
C HIS A 29 -1.31 -22.07 8.19
N SER A 30 -0.75 -21.77 7.02
CA SER A 30 0.52 -22.36 6.62
C SER A 30 1.56 -21.95 7.66
N ALA A 31 2.53 -22.83 7.92
CA ALA A 31 3.60 -22.50 8.84
C ALA A 31 4.24 -21.17 8.41
N PRO A 32 4.44 -20.21 9.35
CA PRO A 32 5.04 -18.94 9.02
C PRO A 32 6.39 -19.17 8.35
N SER A 33 6.65 -18.42 7.27
CA SER A 33 8.00 -18.37 6.70
C SER A 33 8.84 -17.47 7.60
N ASP A 34 9.45 -18.06 8.62
CA ASP A 34 10.30 -17.35 9.60
C ASP A 34 11.70 -17.03 9.05
N GLY A 35 11.80 -16.75 7.75
CA GLY A 35 13.07 -16.42 7.09
C GLY A 35 13.41 -14.93 7.21
N PRO A 36 14.71 -14.57 7.33
CA PRO A 36 15.12 -13.18 7.15
C PRO A 36 14.76 -12.69 5.73
N PRO A 37 14.66 -11.36 5.50
CA PRO A 37 14.50 -10.80 4.17
C PRO A 37 15.60 -11.34 3.23
N PRO A 38 15.26 -11.78 2.00
CA PRO A 38 16.26 -12.26 1.06
C PRO A 38 17.25 -11.16 0.65
N ASP A 39 18.51 -11.53 0.35
CA ASP A 39 19.58 -10.58 -0.04
C ASP A 39 19.18 -9.65 -1.21
N VAL A 40 18.32 -10.13 -2.11
CA VAL A 40 17.82 -9.35 -3.24
C VAL A 40 17.04 -8.11 -2.79
N VAL A 41 16.39 -8.12 -1.63
CA VAL A 41 15.64 -6.97 -1.07
C VAL A 41 16.59 -5.79 -0.84
N TYR A 42 17.69 -6.04 -0.13
CA TYR A 42 18.70 -5.02 0.18
C TYR A 42 19.29 -4.43 -1.10
N ARG A 43 19.62 -5.29 -2.07
CA ARG A 43 20.16 -4.86 -3.36
C ARG A 43 19.17 -4.04 -4.19
N LEU A 44 17.90 -4.47 -4.27
CA LEU A 44 16.88 -3.78 -5.08
C LEU A 44 16.58 -2.39 -4.52
N PHE A 45 16.36 -2.32 -3.21
CA PHE A 45 15.90 -1.11 -2.54
C PHE A 45 17.03 -0.26 -1.96
N ASP A 46 18.27 -0.65 -2.23
CA ASP A 46 19.49 0.09 -1.88
C ASP A 46 19.69 0.30 -0.36
N VAL A 47 18.99 -0.47 0.48
CA VAL A 47 18.99 -0.34 1.94
C VAL A 47 19.94 -1.30 2.62
N ASP A 48 20.44 -0.94 3.81
CA ASP A 48 21.30 -1.79 4.64
C ASP A 48 20.52 -2.58 5.72
N HIS A 49 19.26 -2.22 5.95
CA HIS A 49 18.37 -2.88 6.89
C HIS A 49 16.94 -2.93 6.36
N VAL A 50 16.13 -3.78 6.99
CA VAL A 50 14.70 -3.92 6.75
C VAL A 50 14.03 -3.99 8.10
N ALA A 51 13.02 -3.15 8.33
CA ALA A 51 12.33 -3.08 9.62
C ALA A 51 11.67 -4.41 10.00
N ASP A 52 11.76 -4.80 11.27
CA ASP A 52 11.17 -6.02 11.83
C ASP A 52 9.66 -6.15 11.56
N GLN A 53 8.98 -5.02 11.39
CA GLN A 53 7.56 -4.96 11.05
C GLN A 53 7.25 -5.66 9.73
N LEU A 54 8.09 -5.48 8.71
CA LEU A 54 7.92 -6.11 7.40
C LEU A 54 8.19 -7.60 7.46
N THR A 55 9.28 -8.01 8.13
CA THR A 55 9.59 -9.42 8.38
C THR A 55 8.45 -10.12 9.10
N TRP A 56 7.91 -9.51 10.15
CA TRP A 56 6.77 -10.04 10.87
C TRP A 56 5.49 -10.09 10.01
N LEU A 57 5.20 -9.05 9.21
CA LEU A 57 4.02 -9.03 8.35
C LEU A 57 4.07 -10.14 7.30
N GLN A 58 5.22 -10.32 6.66
CA GLN A 58 5.46 -11.38 5.67
C GLN A 58 5.34 -12.78 6.29
N SER A 59 5.77 -12.93 7.55
CA SER A 59 5.62 -14.21 8.26
C SER A 59 4.16 -14.57 8.57
N GLN A 60 3.21 -13.63 8.46
CA GLN A 60 1.79 -13.93 8.69
C GLN A 60 1.14 -14.77 7.57
N GLY A 61 1.79 -14.92 6.40
CA GLY A 61 1.27 -15.70 5.28
C GLY A 61 -0.05 -15.15 4.69
N TRP A 62 -0.20 -13.83 4.67
CA TRP A 62 -1.41 -13.16 4.18
C TRP A 62 -1.44 -12.95 2.66
N ASP A 63 -0.38 -13.36 1.96
CA ASP A 63 -0.22 -13.29 0.51
C ASP A 63 -1.01 -14.36 -0.25
N SER A 64 -1.47 -15.41 0.45
CA SER A 64 -2.15 -16.56 -0.17
C SER A 64 -3.64 -16.36 -0.44
N SER A 65 -4.25 -15.24 -0.05
CA SER A 65 -5.70 -15.02 -0.14
C SER A 65 -6.05 -13.52 -0.23
N PRO A 66 -7.20 -13.15 -0.84
CA PRO A 66 -7.64 -11.75 -0.98
C PRO A 66 -8.20 -11.21 0.34
N LEU A 67 -7.32 -11.00 1.31
CA LEU A 67 -7.70 -10.66 2.68
C LEU A 67 -7.95 -9.17 2.88
N PHE A 68 -7.46 -8.32 1.97
CA PHE A 68 -7.46 -6.87 2.12
C PHE A 68 -8.64 -6.21 1.38
N PRO A 69 -8.98 -4.93 1.69
CA PRO A 69 -10.07 -4.22 1.02
C PRO A 69 -9.94 -4.25 -0.51
N HIS A 70 -11.05 -4.33 -1.23
CA HIS A 70 -11.06 -4.49 -2.70
C HIS A 70 -10.30 -5.71 -3.23
N GLY A 71 -10.22 -6.78 -2.44
CA GLY A 71 -9.55 -8.03 -2.85
C GLY A 71 -8.05 -7.86 -3.03
N GLY A 72 -7.46 -6.87 -2.37
CA GLY A 72 -6.02 -6.65 -2.44
C GLY A 72 -5.22 -7.83 -1.92
N VAL A 73 -3.95 -7.86 -2.32
CA VAL A 73 -2.99 -8.89 -1.95
C VAL A 73 -1.77 -8.26 -1.29
N LEU A 74 -1.20 -8.97 -0.30
CA LEU A 74 0.13 -8.69 0.20
C LEU A 74 1.13 -9.19 -0.85
N LEU A 75 2.03 -8.33 -1.28
CA LEU A 75 3.11 -8.71 -2.18
C LEU A 75 4.18 -9.45 -1.37
N PRO A 76 4.58 -10.67 -1.79
CA PRO A 76 5.63 -11.42 -1.10
C PRO A 76 6.98 -10.71 -1.25
N TRP A 77 7.99 -11.16 -0.50
CA TRP A 77 9.36 -10.73 -0.75
C TRP A 77 9.73 -10.90 -2.24
N PRO A 78 10.37 -9.91 -2.87
CA PRO A 78 10.85 -10.07 -4.23
C PRO A 78 11.86 -11.20 -4.30
N SER A 79 11.80 -11.95 -5.38
CA SER A 79 12.78 -12.94 -5.81
C SER A 79 13.52 -12.39 -7.02
N ASP A 80 14.62 -13.01 -7.45
CA ASP A 80 15.28 -12.61 -8.69
C ASP A 80 14.31 -12.66 -9.91
N ALA A 81 13.31 -13.55 -9.89
CA ALA A 81 12.31 -13.64 -10.95
C ALA A 81 11.23 -12.54 -10.91
N THR A 82 11.01 -11.92 -9.75
CA THR A 82 9.98 -10.87 -9.56
C THR A 82 10.56 -9.49 -9.31
N ALA A 83 11.88 -9.39 -9.16
CA ALA A 83 12.63 -8.17 -8.92
C ALA A 83 12.32 -7.04 -9.92
N GLY A 84 12.31 -7.37 -11.23
CA GLY A 84 11.97 -6.40 -12.26
C GLY A 84 10.55 -5.82 -12.09
N ALA A 85 9.57 -6.68 -11.80
CA ALA A 85 8.18 -6.24 -11.58
C ALA A 85 8.05 -5.36 -10.32
N SER A 86 8.74 -5.69 -9.23
CA SER A 86 8.75 -4.86 -8.02
C SER A 86 9.33 -3.47 -8.27
N LEU A 87 10.36 -3.35 -9.11
CA LEU A 87 10.90 -2.04 -9.48
C LEU A 87 9.96 -1.29 -10.44
N THR A 88 9.29 -1.97 -11.37
CA THR A 88 8.28 -1.35 -12.25
C THR A 88 7.11 -0.77 -11.46
N ASP A 89 6.68 -1.41 -10.38
CA ASP A 89 5.62 -0.88 -9.52
C ASP A 89 5.99 0.48 -8.88
N LEU A 90 7.28 0.73 -8.68
CA LEU A 90 7.79 1.99 -8.13
C LEU A 90 7.89 3.11 -9.17
N ALA A 91 7.68 2.83 -10.46
CA ALA A 91 7.56 3.88 -11.47
C ALA A 91 6.34 4.79 -11.25
N GLY A 92 5.41 4.39 -10.37
CA GLY A 92 4.31 5.24 -9.91
C GLY A 92 4.67 6.23 -8.80
N SER A 93 5.88 6.17 -8.22
CA SER A 93 6.28 7.01 -7.09
C SER A 93 6.75 8.41 -7.51
N VAL A 94 6.05 9.02 -8.46
CA VAL A 94 6.39 10.34 -9.01
C VAL A 94 6.29 11.39 -7.91
N GLY A 95 7.33 12.21 -7.75
CA GLY A 95 7.38 13.32 -6.81
C GLY A 95 7.43 12.93 -5.33
N THR A 96 7.75 11.69 -4.96
CA THR A 96 7.94 11.32 -3.54
C THR A 96 9.07 12.14 -2.90
N PRO A 97 8.95 12.51 -1.61
CA PRO A 97 9.97 13.28 -0.88
C PRO A 97 11.22 12.48 -0.49
N PHE A 98 11.33 11.24 -0.96
CA PHE A 98 12.43 10.32 -0.71
C PHE A 98 12.80 9.57 -1.99
N PRO A 99 14.01 9.01 -2.09
CA PRO A 99 14.42 8.26 -3.27
C PRO A 99 13.51 7.06 -3.52
N TRP A 100 13.07 6.89 -4.78
CA TRP A 100 12.08 5.87 -5.14
C TRP A 100 12.52 4.44 -4.80
N ARG A 101 13.84 4.16 -4.75
CA ARG A 101 14.37 2.85 -4.34
C ARG A 101 14.28 2.60 -2.84
N ARG A 102 14.12 3.62 -1.98
CA ARG A 102 14.08 3.48 -0.51
C ARG A 102 12.70 3.07 0.02
N GLN A 103 11.95 2.32 -0.78
CA GLN A 103 10.61 1.85 -0.43
C GLN A 103 10.28 0.55 -1.16
N MET A 104 9.41 -0.26 -0.56
CA MET A 104 9.02 -1.56 -1.10
C MET A 104 7.51 -1.58 -1.40
N PRO A 105 7.10 -2.04 -2.59
CA PRO A 105 5.70 -2.43 -2.84
C PRO A 105 5.23 -3.45 -1.81
N LEU A 106 4.15 -3.10 -1.09
CA LEU A 106 3.63 -3.91 0.01
C LEU A 106 2.27 -4.52 -0.31
N PHE A 107 1.31 -3.71 -0.76
CA PHE A 107 -0.02 -4.21 -1.13
C PHE A 107 -0.37 -3.79 -2.55
N ARG A 108 -1.04 -4.67 -3.29
CA ARG A 108 -1.54 -4.38 -4.64
C ARG A 108 -3.06 -4.55 -4.70
N PHE A 109 -3.72 -3.54 -5.26
CA PHE A 109 -5.17 -3.42 -5.38
C PHE A 109 -5.55 -2.98 -6.80
N SER A 110 -5.63 -3.92 -7.75
CA SER A 110 -5.85 -3.59 -9.17
C SER A 110 -4.83 -2.57 -9.68
N VAL A 111 -5.21 -1.29 -9.75
CA VAL A 111 -4.36 -0.17 -10.18
C VAL A 111 -3.69 0.58 -9.02
N VAL A 112 -4.04 0.32 -7.76
CA VAL A 112 -3.41 1.02 -6.62
C VAL A 112 -2.35 0.15 -5.98
N VAL A 113 -1.16 0.68 -5.77
CA VAL A 113 -0.08 0.04 -5.01
C VAL A 113 0.17 0.84 -3.74
N PHE A 114 0.26 0.15 -2.62
CA PHE A 114 0.70 0.72 -1.36
C PHE A 114 2.12 0.25 -1.09
N THR A 115 2.98 1.14 -0.62
CA THR A 115 4.39 0.89 -0.34
C THR A 115 4.73 1.18 1.10
N PHE A 116 5.80 0.56 1.58
CA PHE A 116 6.41 0.81 2.88
C PHE A 116 7.75 1.50 2.66
N VAL A 117 7.96 2.65 3.28
CA VAL A 117 9.24 3.37 3.20
C VAL A 117 10.26 2.70 4.12
N LEU A 118 11.41 2.33 3.56
CA LEU A 118 12.41 1.47 4.20
C LEU A 118 13.49 2.24 4.97
N GLU A 119 13.65 3.54 4.73
CA GLU A 119 14.73 4.31 5.35
C GLU A 119 14.42 5.83 5.36
N GLY A 120 15.14 6.56 6.22
CA GLY A 120 15.15 8.02 6.27
C GLY A 120 14.05 8.60 7.16
N ASP A 121 13.78 9.89 7.02
CA ASP A 121 12.80 10.61 7.85
C ASP A 121 11.36 10.07 7.72
N HIS A 122 11.11 9.33 6.64
CA HIS A 122 9.83 8.72 6.30
C HIS A 122 9.75 7.22 6.62
N GLU A 123 10.79 6.61 7.18
CA GLU A 123 10.83 5.17 7.46
C GLU A 123 9.58 4.69 8.22
N GLY A 124 8.93 3.65 7.71
CA GLY A 124 7.71 3.06 8.28
C GLY A 124 6.41 3.68 7.80
N GLU A 125 6.45 4.81 7.10
CA GLU A 125 5.25 5.39 6.50
C GLU A 125 4.71 4.49 5.37
N ILE A 126 3.38 4.48 5.23
CA ILE A 126 2.70 3.81 4.14
C ILE A 126 2.31 4.84 3.10
N TRP A 127 2.80 4.67 1.89
CA TRP A 127 2.49 5.51 0.74
C TRP A 127 1.63 4.74 -0.26
N ARG A 128 0.93 5.46 -1.14
CA ARG A 128 0.17 4.85 -2.22
C ARG A 128 0.35 5.60 -3.54
N TYR A 129 0.27 4.84 -4.62
CA TYR A 129 0.33 5.30 -6.00
C TYR A 129 -0.82 4.67 -6.79
N GLU A 130 -1.39 5.41 -7.72
CA GLU A 130 -2.32 4.87 -8.71
C GLU A 130 -1.58 4.66 -10.03
N ILE A 131 -1.61 3.43 -10.54
CA ILE A 131 -0.95 3.00 -11.76
C ILE A 131 -1.91 3.19 -12.92
N GLY A 132 -1.67 4.21 -13.72
CA GLY A 132 -2.34 4.42 -14.99
C GLY A 132 -1.71 5.59 -15.76
N PRO A 133 -2.01 5.71 -17.06
CA PRO A 133 -1.36 6.70 -17.93
C PRO A 133 -1.67 8.15 -17.56
N ASP A 134 -2.77 8.38 -16.85
CA ASP A 134 -3.30 9.72 -16.54
C ASP A 134 -3.36 10.01 -15.03
N TYR A 135 -2.74 9.17 -14.18
CA TYR A 135 -2.81 9.29 -12.72
C TYR A 135 -1.41 9.46 -12.12
N TRP A 136 -1.21 10.57 -11.42
CA TRP A 136 0.03 10.89 -10.68
C TRP A 136 -0.31 11.23 -9.23
N ASP A 137 -1.05 10.32 -8.59
CA ASP A 137 -1.66 10.53 -7.28
C ASP A 137 -0.80 9.96 -6.15
N THR A 138 0.48 10.29 -6.16
CA THR A 138 1.43 9.95 -5.09
C THR A 138 1.02 10.64 -3.81
N VAL A 139 0.74 9.87 -2.76
CA VAL A 139 0.35 10.43 -1.46
C VAL A 139 0.62 9.45 -0.31
N ARG A 140 0.89 10.00 0.89
CA ARG A 140 0.94 9.19 2.12
C ARG A 140 -0.45 8.68 2.48
N ALA A 141 -0.60 7.36 2.51
CA ALA A 141 -1.84 6.67 2.85
C ALA A 141 -2.05 6.57 4.37
N ALA A 142 -0.99 6.26 5.10
CA ALA A 142 -1.03 6.14 6.56
C ALA A 142 0.36 6.48 7.15
N PRO A 143 0.40 6.99 8.40
CA PRO A 143 1.67 7.29 9.07
C PRO A 143 2.47 6.03 9.44
N SER A 144 1.82 4.86 9.46
CA SER A 144 2.43 3.58 9.77
C SER A 144 1.57 2.40 9.34
N LEU A 145 2.11 1.18 9.38
CA LEU A 145 1.39 -0.06 9.06
C LEU A 145 0.26 -0.32 10.07
N ALA A 146 0.49 -0.09 11.37
CA ALA A 146 -0.58 -0.22 12.36
C ALA A 146 -1.70 0.81 12.13
N GLY A 147 -1.33 2.03 11.72
CA GLY A 147 -2.28 3.08 11.35
C GLY A 147 -3.17 2.66 10.17
N LEU A 148 -2.58 2.06 9.13
CA LEU A 148 -3.31 1.56 7.97
C LEU A 148 -4.33 0.48 8.36
N LEU A 149 -3.90 -0.55 9.10
CA LEU A 149 -4.78 -1.64 9.56
C LEU A 149 -5.90 -1.12 10.47
N THR A 150 -5.62 -0.09 11.27
CA THR A 150 -6.60 0.58 12.11
C THR A 150 -7.68 1.27 11.27
N GLU A 151 -7.31 2.01 10.23
CA GLU A 151 -8.29 2.64 9.33
C GLU A 151 -9.17 1.60 8.63
N TRP A 152 -8.59 0.48 8.16
CA TRP A 152 -9.38 -0.59 7.57
C TRP A 152 -10.34 -1.25 8.56
N THR A 153 -9.92 -1.41 9.82
CA THR A 153 -10.77 -1.93 10.91
C THR A 153 -11.96 -1.00 11.16
N LYS A 154 -11.72 0.30 11.33
CA LYS A 154 -12.79 1.29 11.50
C LYS A 154 -13.73 1.34 10.29
N GLY A 155 -13.19 1.14 9.07
CA GLY A 155 -13.98 1.06 7.85
C GLY A 155 -14.98 -0.11 7.86
N LEU A 156 -14.57 -1.27 8.40
CA LEU A 156 -15.47 -2.42 8.60
C LEU A 156 -16.54 -2.11 9.65
N GLU A 157 -16.16 -1.51 10.78
CA GLU A 157 -17.08 -1.13 11.86
C GLU A 157 -18.11 -0.10 11.40
N ALA A 158 -17.70 0.87 10.58
CA ALA A 158 -18.59 1.87 10.00
C ALA A 158 -19.44 1.32 8.83
N GLY A 159 -19.23 0.07 8.40
CA GLY A 159 -19.97 -0.57 7.32
C GLY A 159 -19.68 -0.01 5.92
N VAL A 160 -18.66 0.83 5.79
CA VAL A 160 -18.16 1.35 4.50
C VAL A 160 -17.16 0.40 3.84
N VAL A 161 -16.68 -0.60 4.59
CA VAL A 161 -16.04 -1.81 4.09
C VAL A 161 -16.92 -3.00 4.44
N PHE A 162 -17.21 -3.87 3.47
CA PHE A 162 -18.05 -5.05 3.71
C PHE A 162 -17.60 -6.24 2.86
N HIS A 163 -17.85 -7.45 3.35
CA HIS A 163 -17.66 -8.67 2.56
C HIS A 163 -18.73 -8.78 1.48
N ARG A 164 -18.31 -8.96 0.22
CA ARG A 164 -19.20 -9.16 -0.93
C ARG A 164 -19.19 -10.63 -1.32
N GLN A 165 -20.23 -11.35 -0.92
CA GLN A 165 -20.38 -12.80 -1.13
C GLN A 165 -20.15 -13.27 -2.57
N ARG A 166 -20.49 -12.44 -3.57
CA ARG A 166 -20.30 -12.79 -4.98
C ARG A 166 -18.83 -13.03 -5.35
N ASP A 167 -17.92 -12.26 -4.77
CA ASP A 167 -16.49 -12.27 -5.13
C ASP A 167 -15.61 -12.80 -4.00
N ASP A 168 -16.22 -13.09 -2.85
CA ASP A 168 -15.58 -13.62 -1.65
C ASP A 168 -14.43 -12.76 -1.10
N TRP A 169 -14.53 -11.44 -1.24
CA TRP A 169 -13.57 -10.49 -0.67
C TRP A 169 -14.25 -9.27 -0.06
N LEU A 170 -13.45 -8.46 0.63
CA LEU A 170 -13.88 -7.16 1.14
C LEU A 170 -13.98 -6.12 0.01
N VAL A 171 -14.94 -5.21 0.11
CA VAL A 171 -15.18 -4.12 -0.85
C VAL A 171 -15.36 -2.82 -0.08
N VAL A 172 -14.75 -1.73 -0.55
CA VAL A 172 -14.99 -0.39 -0.03
C VAL A 172 -16.11 0.27 -0.83
N GLY A 173 -17.03 0.96 -0.15
CA GLY A 173 -18.11 1.72 -0.77
C GLY A 173 -19.51 1.23 -0.38
N ASP A 174 -20.44 1.27 -1.34
CA ASP A 174 -21.83 0.89 -1.13
C ASP A 174 -22.15 -0.49 -1.77
N ARG A 175 -23.08 -1.23 -1.17
CA ARG A 175 -23.50 -2.55 -1.64
C ARG A 175 -24.11 -2.55 -3.04
N THR A 176 -24.69 -1.43 -3.46
CA THR A 176 -25.25 -1.24 -4.80
C THR A 176 -24.19 -0.90 -5.85
N GLY A 177 -22.97 -0.56 -5.44
CA GLY A 177 -21.92 -0.05 -6.32
C GLY A 177 -22.10 1.40 -6.77
N VAL A 178 -23.15 2.10 -6.30
CA VAL A 178 -23.41 3.51 -6.59
C VAL A 178 -23.88 4.20 -5.29
N PRO A 179 -23.23 5.27 -4.81
CA PRO A 179 -22.23 6.12 -5.48
C PRO A 179 -20.78 5.58 -5.42
N PRO A 180 -19.81 6.25 -6.07
CA PRO A 180 -18.39 5.87 -6.01
C PRO A 180 -17.87 5.70 -4.57
N ALA A 181 -16.98 4.73 -4.35
CA ALA A 181 -16.51 4.34 -3.02
C ALA A 181 -15.97 5.51 -2.19
N PHE A 182 -15.19 6.40 -2.81
CA PHE A 182 -14.69 7.61 -2.15
C PHE A 182 -15.81 8.53 -1.63
N LYS A 183 -16.90 8.70 -2.39
CA LYS A 183 -18.06 9.49 -1.96
C LYS A 183 -18.75 8.84 -0.76
N VAL A 184 -18.87 7.51 -0.77
CA VAL A 184 -19.43 6.75 0.35
C VAL A 184 -18.60 6.92 1.63
N LEU A 185 -17.27 6.79 1.53
CA LEU A 185 -16.36 7.01 2.66
C LEU A 185 -16.60 8.38 3.29
N ARG A 186 -16.60 9.44 2.48
CA ARG A 186 -16.79 10.82 2.96
C ARG A 186 -18.15 11.07 3.61
N GLU A 187 -19.23 10.54 3.04
CA GLU A 187 -20.59 10.84 3.50
C GLU A 187 -20.97 10.02 4.72
N ARG A 188 -20.51 8.77 4.82
CA ARG A 188 -20.93 7.83 5.87
C ARG A 188 -19.91 7.66 6.99
N ALA A 189 -18.64 7.93 6.72
CA ALA A 189 -17.56 7.77 7.69
C ALA A 189 -16.56 8.95 7.57
N PRO A 190 -17.00 10.18 7.86
CA PRO A 190 -16.19 11.40 7.66
C PRO A 190 -14.93 11.47 8.51
N ASP A 191 -14.85 10.66 9.59
CA ASP A 191 -13.70 10.60 10.49
C ASP A 191 -12.59 9.64 10.01
N LEU A 192 -12.84 8.88 8.93
CA LEU A 192 -11.83 8.01 8.33
C LEU A 192 -10.95 8.79 7.35
N ASP A 193 -9.67 8.40 7.26
CA ASP A 193 -8.80 8.94 6.22
C ASP A 193 -9.06 8.21 4.89
N PRO A 194 -9.64 8.86 3.86
CA PRO A 194 -9.90 8.20 2.59
C PRO A 194 -8.63 7.75 1.86
N MET A 195 -7.46 8.33 2.20
CA MET A 195 -6.17 7.96 1.59
C MET A 195 -5.73 6.56 2.02
N ALA A 196 -6.19 6.08 3.17
CA ALA A 196 -5.89 4.73 3.66
C ALA A 196 -6.60 3.63 2.87
N PHE A 197 -7.60 3.95 2.04
CA PHE A 197 -8.40 2.98 1.31
C PHE A 197 -7.96 2.89 -0.16
N PRO A 198 -7.98 1.69 -0.77
CA PRO A 198 -7.60 1.48 -2.16
C PRO A 198 -8.72 1.91 -3.12
N VAL A 199 -9.04 3.20 -3.11
CA VAL A 199 -10.05 3.84 -3.97
C VAL A 199 -9.40 4.94 -4.81
N THR A 200 -9.82 5.09 -6.06
CA THR A 200 -9.39 6.21 -6.92
C THR A 200 -9.80 7.54 -6.29
N LEU A 201 -8.86 8.49 -6.26
CA LEU A 201 -9.03 9.77 -5.59
C LEU A 201 -9.51 10.83 -6.58
N THR A 202 -10.83 11.00 -6.70
CA THR A 202 -11.41 11.92 -7.69
C THR A 202 -11.53 13.38 -7.25
N LEU A 203 -11.00 13.76 -6.08
CA LEU A 203 -11.05 15.13 -5.56
C LEU A 203 -9.66 15.74 -5.41
N GLU A 204 -9.26 16.51 -6.42
CA GLU A 204 -7.98 17.21 -6.45
C GLU A 204 -7.67 18.07 -5.21
N PRO A 205 -8.61 18.82 -4.59
CA PRO A 205 -8.23 19.72 -3.48
C PRO A 205 -7.75 19.00 -2.21
N LEU A 206 -8.36 17.85 -1.86
CA LEU A 206 -7.96 17.09 -0.68
C LEU A 206 -6.62 16.39 -0.92
N LEU A 207 -6.46 15.81 -2.11
CA LEU A 207 -5.23 15.16 -2.53
C LEU A 207 -4.06 16.16 -2.55
N ARG A 208 -4.21 17.30 -3.24
CA ARG A 208 -3.17 18.34 -3.34
C ARG A 208 -2.78 18.89 -1.98
N ARG A 209 -3.75 19.08 -1.08
CA ARG A 209 -3.46 19.49 0.30
C ARG A 209 -2.58 18.45 1.01
N ARG A 210 -2.93 17.16 0.94
CA ARG A 210 -2.14 16.11 1.58
C ARG A 210 -0.75 15.97 0.94
N GLN A 211 -0.65 16.10 -0.37
CA GLN A 211 0.63 16.11 -1.09
C GLN A 211 1.56 17.22 -0.60
N LEU A 212 1.05 18.46 -0.47
CA LEU A 212 1.79 19.58 0.12
C LEU A 212 2.22 19.30 1.57
N GLU A 213 1.29 18.81 2.41
CA GLU A 213 1.58 18.45 3.81
C GLU A 213 2.66 17.36 3.93
N CYS A 214 2.77 16.48 2.93
CA CYS A 214 3.73 15.38 2.91
C CYS A 214 5.00 15.69 2.09
N GLY A 215 5.15 16.92 1.56
CA GLY A 215 6.35 17.33 0.83
C GLY A 215 6.48 16.72 -0.57
N VAL A 216 5.39 16.28 -1.18
CA VAL A 216 5.39 15.81 -2.57
C VAL A 216 5.79 16.94 -3.50
N ASP A 217 6.70 16.65 -4.44
CA ASP A 217 7.12 17.58 -5.47
C ASP A 217 6.00 17.78 -6.49
N LEU A 218 5.21 18.83 -6.29
CA LEU A 218 4.10 19.17 -7.16
C LEU A 218 4.55 19.62 -8.55
N ASP A 219 5.75 20.17 -8.71
CA ASP A 219 6.26 20.55 -10.03
C ASP A 219 6.47 19.28 -10.87
N CYS A 220 6.96 18.20 -10.25
CA CYS A 220 7.07 16.91 -10.92
C CYS A 220 5.70 16.28 -11.23
N ILE A 221 4.71 16.42 -10.33
CA ILE A 221 3.33 15.98 -10.60
C ILE A 221 2.71 16.76 -11.76
N GLU A 222 2.95 18.07 -11.85
CA GLU A 222 2.44 18.94 -12.93
C GLU A 222 3.07 18.63 -14.29
N ARG A 223 4.34 18.22 -14.30
CA ARG A 223 5.00 17.68 -15.50
C ARG A 223 4.42 16.32 -15.94
N GLY A 224 3.75 15.61 -15.03
CA GLY A 224 2.98 14.39 -15.31
C GLY A 224 3.80 13.33 -16.04
N PHE A 225 3.36 13.01 -17.26
CA PHE A 225 3.95 11.98 -18.11
C PHE A 225 5.47 12.12 -18.29
N ASP A 226 5.98 13.33 -18.46
CA ASP A 226 7.42 13.54 -18.67
C ASP A 226 8.24 13.11 -17.44
N CYS A 227 7.76 13.43 -16.24
CA CYS A 227 8.40 13.03 -14.99
C CYS A 227 8.32 11.50 -14.79
N GLN A 228 7.23 10.89 -15.21
CA GLN A 228 7.05 9.43 -15.16
C GLN A 228 7.98 8.70 -16.13
N GLU A 229 8.16 9.18 -17.35
CA GLU A 229 9.08 8.59 -18.34
C GLU A 229 10.54 8.67 -17.89
N GLU A 230 10.94 9.79 -17.27
CA GLU A 230 12.26 9.93 -16.65
C GLU A 230 12.47 8.86 -15.57
N LEU A 231 11.49 8.69 -14.68
CA LEU A 231 11.54 7.68 -13.63
C LEU A 231 11.54 6.24 -14.19
N LEU A 232 10.75 5.96 -15.23
CA LEU A 232 10.76 4.68 -15.92
C LEU A 232 12.13 4.37 -16.54
N ALA A 233 12.77 5.35 -17.17
CA ALA A 233 14.11 5.19 -17.73
C ALA A 233 15.16 4.92 -16.64
N GLU A 234 15.05 5.57 -15.47
CA GLU A 234 15.89 5.26 -14.30
C GLU A 234 15.67 3.83 -13.80
N VAL A 235 14.41 3.41 -13.69
CA VAL A 235 14.05 2.04 -13.28
C VAL A 235 14.66 1.03 -14.24
N ASP A 236 14.54 1.23 -15.55
CA ASP A 236 15.10 0.32 -16.55
C ASP A 236 16.64 0.27 -16.53
N ALA A 237 17.29 1.41 -16.29
CA ALA A 237 18.74 1.48 -16.13
C ALA A 237 19.20 0.70 -14.87
N VAL A 238 18.49 0.85 -13.75
CA VAL A 238 18.78 0.12 -12.51
C VAL A 238 18.57 -1.38 -12.71
N ARG A 239 17.45 -1.77 -13.31
CA ARG A 239 17.14 -3.16 -13.66
C ARG A 239 18.25 -3.81 -14.49
N ALA A 240 18.70 -3.11 -15.54
CA ALA A 240 19.82 -3.56 -16.36
C ALA A 240 21.11 -3.72 -15.55
N SER A 241 21.40 -2.80 -14.61
CA SER A 241 22.60 -2.89 -13.75
C SER A 241 22.54 -4.04 -12.76
N LEU A 242 21.34 -4.38 -12.27
CA LEU A 242 21.11 -5.44 -11.29
C LEU A 242 20.90 -6.82 -11.95
N GLY A 243 20.66 -6.85 -13.27
CA GLY A 243 20.41 -8.06 -14.04
C GLY A 243 19.02 -8.67 -13.81
N VAL A 244 17.99 -7.82 -13.61
CA VAL A 244 16.60 -8.21 -13.26
C VAL A 244 15.52 -7.59 -14.14
#